data_AF-A0A6N2EJ69-F1
#
_entry.id   AF-A0A6N2EJ69-F1
#
_cell.length_a   1.000
_cell.length_b   1.000
_cell.length_c   1.000
_cell.angle_alpha   90.00
_cell.angle_beta   90.00
_cell.angle_gamma   90.00
#
_symmetry.space_group_name_H-M   'P 1'
#
loop_
_entity.id
_entity.type
_entity.pdbx_description
1 polymer ?
#
loop_
_entity_poly.entity_id
_entity_poly.type
_entity_poly.pdbx_seq_one_letter_code
_entity_poly.pdbx_strand_id
1 'polypeptide(L)'
;MPEPVPDPLERLREFLAGRDVYCPACSTNLRDHTTDRCPKCDAKLDVWNLRRRGLQDLTTTRTILLIAAVLVVAFVVLVLVFFRGAI
;
A
#
# COMPACT_ATOMS: atom_id res chain seq x y z
N MET A 1 1.84 -38.09 -8.74
CA MET A 1 2.31 -37.84 -7.36
C MET A 1 1.83 -36.45 -6.97
N PRO A 2 1.11 -36.26 -5.86
CA PRO A 2 0.80 -34.91 -5.40
C PRO A 2 2.11 -34.20 -5.04
N GLU A 3 2.32 -32.99 -5.57
CA GLU A 3 3.45 -32.16 -5.17
C GLU A 3 3.28 -31.75 -3.69
N PRO A 4 4.38 -31.68 -2.91
CA PRO A 4 4.32 -31.20 -1.54
C PRO A 4 3.89 -29.73 -1.55
N VAL A 5 2.80 -29.42 -0.84
CA VAL A 5 2.34 -28.05 -0.67
C VAL A 5 3.36 -27.31 0.21
N PRO A 6 4.01 -26.22 -0.27
CA PRO A 6 5.05 -25.54 0.48
C PRO A 6 4.51 -24.94 1.77
N ASP A 7 5.32 -24.99 2.83
CA ASP A 7 4.97 -24.47 4.16
C ASP A 7 4.61 -22.97 4.08
N PRO A 8 3.55 -22.49 4.76
CA PRO A 8 3.17 -21.08 4.70
C PRO A 8 4.26 -20.10 5.13
N LEU A 9 5.13 -20.50 6.06
CA LEU A 9 6.25 -19.65 6.51
C LEU A 9 7.34 -19.56 5.46
N GLU A 10 7.59 -20.65 4.73
CA GLU A 10 8.53 -20.66 3.62
C GLU A 10 8.09 -19.74 2.48
N ARG A 11 6.80 -19.76 2.13
CA ARG A 11 6.22 -18.80 1.17
C ARG A 11 6.33 -17.36 1.65
N LEU A 12 6.18 -17.12 2.96
CA LEU A 12 6.32 -15.79 3.54
C LEU A 12 7.76 -15.29 3.42
N ARG A 13 8.74 -16.14 3.74
CA ARG A 13 10.17 -15.82 3.59
C ARG A 13 10.51 -15.51 2.14
N GLU A 14 10.08 -16.35 1.21
CA GLU A 14 10.32 -16.15 -0.22
C GLU A 14 9.64 -14.88 -0.75
N PHE A 15 8.45 -14.54 -0.21
CA PHE A 15 7.78 -13.29 -0.54
C PHE A 15 8.52 -12.06 -0.02
N LEU A 16 9.13 -12.14 1.17
CA LEU A 16 9.86 -11.02 1.81
C LEU A 16 11.32 -10.91 1.35
N ALA A 17 11.88 -11.96 0.76
CA ALA A 17 13.26 -12.03 0.29
C ALA A 17 13.54 -10.93 -0.75
N GLY A 18 14.39 -9.97 -0.38
CA GLY A 18 14.81 -8.86 -1.22
C GLY A 18 13.71 -7.83 -1.54
N ARG A 19 12.53 -7.92 -0.90
CA ARG A 19 11.41 -6.99 -1.15
C ARG A 19 11.22 -6.01 -0.01
N ASP A 20 11.09 -4.73 -0.33
CA ASP A 20 10.65 -3.71 0.61
C ASP A 20 9.13 -3.83 0.83
N VAL A 21 8.74 -4.61 1.83
CA VAL A 21 7.35 -4.80 2.24
C VAL A 21 7.18 -4.22 3.64
N TYR A 22 6.20 -3.35 3.83
CA TYR A 22 5.98 -2.70 5.12
C TYR A 22 4.91 -3.42 5.95
N CYS A 23 5.14 -3.49 7.26
CA CYS A 23 4.18 -4.05 8.19
C CYS A 23 2.86 -3.25 8.16
N PRO A 24 1.71 -3.91 8.04
CA PRO A 24 0.41 -3.24 8.01
C PRO A 24 0.08 -2.51 9.33
N ALA A 25 0.59 -2.97 10.46
CA ALA A 25 0.24 -2.41 11.75
C ALA A 25 1.11 -1.20 12.15
N CYS A 26 2.41 -1.24 11.84
CA CYS A 26 3.37 -0.26 12.37
C CYS A 26 4.32 0.34 11.32
N SER A 27 4.12 -0.02 10.04
CA SER A 27 4.91 0.45 8.89
C SER A 27 6.41 0.17 8.96
N THR A 28 6.85 -0.79 9.80
CA THR A 28 8.23 -1.26 9.78
C THR A 28 8.52 -2.05 8.51
N ASN A 29 9.68 -1.81 7.90
CA ASN A 29 10.15 -2.61 6.76
C ASN A 29 10.41 -4.06 7.21
N LEU A 30 9.82 -5.01 6.48
CA LEU A 30 9.89 -6.45 6.69
C LEU A 30 10.82 -7.15 5.68
N ARG A 31 11.66 -6.37 4.97
CA ARG A 31 12.63 -6.88 4.02
C ARG A 31 13.48 -7.97 4.68
N ASP A 32 13.59 -9.11 4.00
CA ASP A 32 14.37 -10.27 4.42
C ASP A 32 13.95 -10.85 5.79
N HIS A 33 12.74 -10.51 6.27
CA HIS A 33 12.23 -10.98 7.55
C HIS A 33 11.76 -12.44 7.47
N THR A 34 12.03 -13.22 8.52
CA THR A 34 11.94 -14.70 8.46
C THR A 34 10.87 -15.34 9.34
N THR A 35 10.15 -14.54 10.13
CA THR A 35 9.10 -15.03 11.03
C THR A 35 7.72 -14.58 10.58
N ASP A 36 6.68 -15.25 11.10
CA ASP A 36 5.28 -14.89 10.89
C ASP A 36 4.81 -13.76 11.81
N ARG A 37 5.72 -13.02 12.46
CA ARG A 37 5.39 -11.90 13.36
C ARG A 37 6.28 -10.71 13.12
N CYS A 38 5.70 -9.52 13.15
CA CYS A 38 6.46 -8.29 13.01
C CYS A 38 7.39 -8.08 14.22
N PRO A 39 8.68 -7.77 14.00
CA PRO A 39 9.64 -7.60 15.10
C PRO A 39 9.39 -6.35 15.96
N LYS A 40 8.56 -5.40 15.49
CA LYS A 40 8.28 -4.14 16.20
C LYS A 40 6.97 -4.16 17.00
N CYS A 41 5.92 -4.75 16.44
CA CYS A 41 4.57 -4.67 17.01
C CYS A 41 3.92 -6.05 17.24
N ASP A 42 4.67 -7.13 16.99
CA ASP A 42 4.21 -8.52 17.14
C ASP A 42 2.99 -8.90 16.28
N ALA A 43 2.59 -8.04 15.35
CA ALA A 43 1.48 -8.32 14.44
C ALA A 43 1.77 -9.55 13.58
N LYS A 44 0.77 -10.43 13.46
CA LYS A 44 0.86 -11.63 12.62
C LYS A 44 1.03 -11.24 11.15
N LEU A 45 1.98 -11.88 10.47
CA LEU A 45 2.33 -11.68 9.08
C LEU A 45 1.92 -12.91 8.29
N ASP A 46 1.22 -12.67 7.18
CA ASP A 46 0.92 -13.68 6.20
C ASP A 46 0.95 -13.06 4.80
N VAL A 47 1.33 -13.88 3.81
CA VAL A 47 1.48 -13.43 2.43
C VAL A 47 0.20 -12.81 1.89
N TRP A 48 -0.97 -13.34 2.26
CA TRP A 48 -2.25 -12.85 1.75
C TRP A 48 -2.57 -11.44 2.24
N ASN A 49 -2.38 -11.16 3.52
CA ASN A 49 -2.61 -9.84 4.11
C ASN A 49 -1.58 -8.82 3.61
N LEU A 50 -0.32 -9.21 3.50
CA LEU A 50 0.74 -8.33 2.96
C LEU A 50 0.49 -7.99 1.49
N ARG A 51 0.13 -8.99 0.67
CA ARG A 51 -0.20 -8.79 -0.75
C ARG A 51 -1.44 -7.92 -0.94
N ARG A 52 -2.48 -8.13 -0.14
CA ARG A 52 -3.74 -7.36 -0.21
C ARG A 52 -3.50 -5.88 0.10
N ARG A 53 -2.70 -5.57 1.14
CA ARG A 53 -2.37 -4.17 1.48
C ARG A 53 -1.47 -3.51 0.44
N GLY A 54 -0.46 -4.20 -0.08
CA GLY A 54 0.40 -3.64 -1.12
C GLY A 54 -0.37 -3.20 -2.36
N LEU A 55 -1.41 -3.95 -2.74
CA LEU A 55 -2.31 -3.58 -3.84
C LEU A 55 -3.22 -2.38 -3.50
N GLN A 56 -3.70 -2.28 -2.25
CA GLN A 56 -4.55 -1.17 -1.82
C GLN A 56 -3.80 0.18 -1.77
N ASP A 57 -2.51 0.16 -1.44
CA ASP A 57 -1.69 1.38 -1.36
C ASP A 57 -1.49 2.03 -2.75
N LEU A 58 -1.30 1.19 -3.77
CA LEU A 58 -1.23 1.60 -5.17
C LEU A 58 -2.53 2.25 -5.66
N THR A 59 -3.69 1.72 -5.27
CA THR A 59 -5.00 2.30 -5.64
C THR A 59 -5.35 3.57 -4.86
N THR A 60 -4.93 3.66 -3.60
CA THR A 60 -5.22 4.80 -2.73
C THR A 60 -4.46 6.04 -3.21
N THR A 61 -3.17 5.89 -3.52
CA THR A 61 -2.32 6.97 -4.04
C THR A 61 -2.87 7.55 -5.35
N ARG A 62 -3.29 6.67 -6.27
CA ARG A 62 -3.88 7.09 -7.55
C ARG A 62 -5.19 7.85 -7.35
N THR A 63 -6.03 7.41 -6.42
CA THR A 63 -7.33 8.05 -6.15
C THR A 63 -7.14 9.43 -5.51
N ILE A 64 -6.20 9.55 -4.55
CA ILE A 64 -5.87 10.83 -3.92
C ILE A 64 -5.35 11.85 -4.96
N LEU A 65 -4.45 11.42 -5.86
CA LEU A 65 -3.94 12.30 -6.92
C LEU A 65 -5.05 12.79 -7.87
N LEU A 66 -6.00 11.92 -8.23
CA LEU A 66 -7.14 12.31 -9.06
C LEU A 66 -8.05 13.31 -8.35
N ILE A 67 -8.37 13.08 -7.08
CA ILE A 67 -9.18 14.00 -6.28
C ILE A 67 -8.49 15.37 -6.16
N ALA A 68 -7.19 15.37 -5.85
CA ALA A 68 -6.41 16.60 -5.75
C ALA A 68 -6.41 17.37 -7.09
N ALA A 69 -6.21 16.69 -8.22
CA ALA A 69 -6.26 17.31 -9.54
C ALA A 69 -7.63 17.93 -9.85
N VAL A 70 -8.72 17.23 -9.55
CA VAL A 70 -10.09 17.75 -9.73
C VAL A 70 -10.34 18.98 -8.86
N LEU A 71 -9.91 18.96 -7.59
CA LEU A 71 -10.06 20.10 -6.68
C LEU A 71 -9.27 21.32 -7.19
N VAL A 72 -8.05 21.13 -7.69
CA VAL A 72 -7.25 22.22 -8.27
C VAL A 72 -7.93 22.81 -9.50
N VAL A 73 -8.43 21.97 -10.42
CA VAL A 73 -9.14 22.44 -11.62
C VAL A 73 -10.41 23.19 -11.25
N ALA A 74 -11.22 22.64 -10.33
CA ALA A 74 -12.43 23.29 -9.86
C ALA A 74 -12.13 24.65 -9.21
N PHE A 75 -11.07 24.74 -8.40
CA PHE A 75 -10.63 25.99 -7.79
C PHE A 75 -10.20 27.02 -8.85
N VAL A 76 -9.40 26.62 -9.83
CA VAL A 76 -8.98 27.50 -10.94
C VAL A 76 -10.19 28.02 -11.72
N VAL A 77 -11.15 27.16 -12.05
CA VAL A 77 -12.38 27.56 -12.74
C VAL A 77 -13.18 28.55 -11.89
N LEU A 78 -13.33 28.28 -10.60
CA LEU A 78 -14.07 29.16 -9.68
C LEU A 78 -13.42 30.53 -9.58
N VAL A 79 -12.09 30.59 -9.44
CA VAL A 79 -11.32 31.83 -9.47
C VAL A 79 -11.55 32.57 -10.79
N LEU A 80 -11.41 31.90 -11.94
CA LEU A 80 -11.60 32.53 -13.26
C LEU A 80 -13.03 33.08 -13.44
N VAL A 81 -14.05 32.36 -12.95
CA VAL A 81 -15.45 32.81 -13.01
C VAL A 81 -15.67 34.03 -12.13
N PHE A 82 -15.16 34.03 -10.89
CA PHE A 82 -15.27 35.18 -9.99
C PHE A 82 -14.57 36.42 -10.55
N PHE A 83 -13.37 36.28 -11.12
CA PHE A 83 -12.65 37.39 -11.73
C PHE A 83 -13.35 37.90 -13.00
N ARG A 84 -13.98 37.05 -13.80
CA ARG A 84 -14.75 37.47 -14.98
C ARG A 84 -16.09 38.14 -14.64
N GLY A 85 -16.71 37.79 -13.52
CA GLY A 85 -17.96 38.40 -13.06
C GLY A 85 -17.79 39.73 -12.31
N ALA A 86 -16.55 40.08 -11.96
CA ALA A 86 -16.22 41.29 -11.20
C ALA A 86 -15.73 42.48 -12.07
N ILE A 87 -15.64 42.29 -13.39
CA ILE A 87 -15.27 43.31 -14.40
C ILE A 87 -16.52 43.66 -15.20
#